data_AF-A0A936SYK7-F1
#
_entry.id   AF-A0A936SYK7-F1
#
_cell.length_a   1.000
_cell.length_b   1.000
_cell.length_c   1.000
_cell.angle_alpha   90.00
_cell.angle_beta   90.00
_cell.angle_gamma   90.00
#
_symmetry.space_group_name_H-M   'P 1'
#
loop_
_entity.id
_entity.type
_entity.pdbx_description
1 polymer ?
#
loop_
_entity_poly.entity_id
_entity_poly.type
_entity_poly.pdbx_seq_one_letter_code
_entity_poly.pdbx_strand_id
1 'polypeptide(L)'
;MAQDQPIKALVVALVDDAAAAVYSINRLKPEALCFVLPEGSKSLVESAVQPNIEQMPKRWDWIVLEDVTEFSSTFKTLASSLPELFRTWAIQPGELVVDMSGARPAMAAALTLVAVPWTSRVVALVSAQEGQEDDRVDVNGKSFIWTHSNPWDEQAAVSRREGCELFNRGLFPAAAKTFRDVELRVSGGQKPLYRAFADLAEGYDLWERFHYRQAWEKLKTATKALEMASLWGGPPGLKAIIPPIKANAGFLEKLVLDPAEVKESLILDLLASAGRRLHARHDPETAMAALVRALEVCAQVRLYKSHKIKSWDTQPAQLPAALQEVCLTCYLEDIDGKYKLPLQAQYRVLAGLGDQLGQGFLREWPKMKPLLDAANHAVLGHGFEPIKSERVQQLYEVVLRLTGVAEPSLPKFPVLSL
;
A
#
# COMPACT_ATOMS: atom_id res chain seq x y z
N MET A 1 26.11 18.55 -1.75
CA MET A 1 25.94 19.07 -3.13
C MET A 1 24.48 19.29 -3.57
N ALA A 2 23.46 18.67 -2.96
CA ALA A 2 22.03 18.97 -3.26
C ALA A 2 21.39 20.02 -2.32
N GLN A 3 22.13 20.52 -1.31
CA GLN A 3 21.57 21.34 -0.24
C GLN A 3 21.36 22.83 -0.61
N ASP A 4 22.07 23.35 -1.62
CA ASP A 4 22.04 24.76 -2.02
C ASP A 4 21.31 25.00 -3.35
N GLN A 5 20.44 24.06 -3.75
CA GLN A 5 19.60 24.21 -4.92
C GLN A 5 18.37 25.08 -4.63
N PRO A 6 17.88 25.85 -5.62
CA PRO A 6 16.60 26.55 -5.53
C PRO A 6 15.47 25.63 -5.05
N ILE A 7 14.67 26.12 -4.12
CA ILE A 7 13.56 25.38 -3.52
C ILE A 7 12.21 25.93 -3.92
N LYS A 8 11.16 25.12 -3.76
CA LYS A 8 9.80 25.51 -4.11
C LYS A 8 9.22 26.56 -3.16
N ALA A 9 9.30 26.30 -1.86
CA ALA A 9 8.80 27.22 -0.83
C ALA A 9 9.69 27.24 0.40
N LEU A 10 9.82 28.42 0.99
CA LEU A 10 10.48 28.66 2.27
C LEU A 10 9.51 29.35 3.22
N VAL A 11 9.37 28.82 4.44
CA VAL A 11 8.81 29.57 5.56
C VAL A 11 9.96 29.95 6.50
N VAL A 12 10.11 31.24 6.79
CA VAL A 12 11.13 31.78 7.69
C VAL A 12 10.47 32.28 8.97
N ALA A 13 10.81 31.70 10.11
CA ALA A 13 10.47 32.26 11.40
C ALA A 13 11.43 33.42 11.71
N LEU A 14 10.89 34.62 11.93
CA LEU A 14 11.68 35.83 12.15
C LEU A 14 11.13 36.65 13.34
N VAL A 15 12.02 37.04 14.24
CA VAL A 15 11.71 37.98 15.33
C VAL A 15 12.64 39.19 15.26
N ASP A 16 13.96 38.98 15.38
CA ASP A 16 14.95 40.06 15.47
C ASP A 16 16.22 39.83 14.63
N ASP A 17 16.48 38.60 14.14
CA ASP A 17 17.68 38.28 13.35
C ASP A 17 17.46 38.34 11.83
N ALA A 18 17.48 39.55 11.27
CA ALA A 18 17.38 39.76 9.83
C ALA A 18 18.53 39.13 9.04
N ALA A 19 19.74 39.10 9.60
CA ALA A 19 20.93 38.62 8.90
C ALA A 19 20.85 37.11 8.67
N ALA A 20 20.37 36.35 9.67
CA ALA A 20 20.10 34.92 9.53
C ALA A 20 19.04 34.66 8.44
N ALA A 21 17.94 35.42 8.44
CA ALA A 21 16.90 35.29 7.42
C ALA A 21 17.43 35.55 6.00
N VAL A 22 18.20 36.64 5.80
CA VAL A 22 18.85 36.96 4.52
C VAL A 22 19.74 35.82 4.05
N TYR A 23 20.56 35.28 4.96
CA TYR A 23 21.45 34.16 4.65
C TYR A 23 20.66 32.95 4.13
N SER A 24 19.63 32.51 4.85
CA SER A 24 18.81 31.36 4.45
C SER A 24 18.10 31.59 3.12
N ILE A 25 17.54 32.78 2.90
CA ILE A 25 16.83 33.13 1.65
C ILE A 25 17.81 33.09 0.47
N ASN A 26 18.98 33.72 0.58
CA ASN A 26 19.97 33.77 -0.50
C ASN A 26 20.59 32.40 -0.77
N ARG A 27 20.79 31.59 0.27
CA ARG A 27 21.29 30.22 0.14
C ARG A 27 20.29 29.30 -0.56
N LEU A 28 19.01 29.39 -0.21
CA LEU A 28 17.97 28.45 -0.67
C LEU A 28 17.22 28.91 -1.93
N LYS A 29 17.27 30.21 -2.28
CA LYS A 29 16.66 30.80 -3.48
C LYS A 29 15.22 30.33 -3.72
N PRO A 30 14.29 30.55 -2.77
CA PRO A 30 12.95 30.02 -2.86
C PRO A 30 12.10 30.66 -3.97
N GLU A 31 11.25 29.87 -4.65
CA GLU A 31 10.26 30.43 -5.56
C GLU A 31 9.14 31.18 -4.82
N ALA A 32 8.75 30.70 -3.63
CA ALA A 32 7.75 31.30 -2.76
C ALA A 32 8.28 31.44 -1.32
N LEU A 33 8.05 32.59 -0.69
CA LEU A 33 8.61 32.92 0.62
C LEU A 33 7.52 33.40 1.59
N CYS A 34 7.36 32.74 2.73
CA CYS A 34 6.47 33.20 3.79
C CYS A 34 7.29 33.59 5.03
N PHE A 35 7.05 34.76 5.58
CA PHE A 35 7.57 35.11 6.90
C PHE A 35 6.54 34.76 7.98
N VAL A 36 6.98 34.15 9.07
CA VAL A 36 6.19 33.96 10.30
C VAL A 36 6.82 34.83 11.38
N LEU A 37 6.14 35.91 11.76
CA LEU A 37 6.73 36.97 12.59
C LEU A 37 5.68 37.74 13.41
N PRO A 38 6.05 38.43 14.50
CA PRO A 38 5.15 39.36 15.17
C PRO A 38 5.02 40.68 14.38
N GLU A 39 3.93 41.42 14.57
CA GLU A 39 3.64 42.65 13.80
C GLU A 39 4.81 43.65 13.81
N GLY A 40 5.48 43.81 14.96
CA GLY A 40 6.62 44.72 15.11
C GLY A 40 7.86 44.36 14.29
N SER A 41 7.96 43.13 13.77
CA SER A 41 9.07 42.69 12.94
C SER A 41 8.85 42.95 11.45
N LYS A 42 7.72 43.53 11.04
CA LYS A 42 7.47 43.84 9.62
C LYS A 42 8.46 44.85 9.05
N SER A 43 8.69 45.93 9.78
CA SER A 43 9.64 46.97 9.37
C SER A 43 11.06 46.42 9.24
N LEU A 44 11.43 45.41 10.04
CA LEU A 44 12.73 44.76 9.95
C LEU A 44 12.91 44.02 8.61
N VAL A 45 11.86 43.36 8.12
CA VAL A 45 11.90 42.72 6.80
C VAL A 45 12.08 43.76 5.71
N GLU A 46 11.31 44.85 5.74
CA GLU A 46 11.37 45.90 4.72
C GLU A 46 12.71 46.63 4.71
N SER A 47 13.28 46.95 5.89
CA SER A 47 14.49 47.76 6.00
C SER A 47 15.79 46.96 5.90
N ALA A 48 15.79 45.69 6.33
CA ALA A 48 17.02 44.91 6.50
C ALA A 48 17.03 43.58 5.73
N VAL A 49 15.88 42.94 5.51
CA VAL A 49 15.83 41.66 4.76
C VAL A 49 15.70 41.92 3.27
N GLN A 50 14.61 42.57 2.85
CA GLN A 50 14.24 42.80 1.46
C GLN A 50 15.36 43.45 0.62
N PRO A 51 16.10 44.48 1.10
CA PRO A 51 17.16 45.09 0.30
C PRO A 51 18.37 44.17 0.06
N ASN A 52 18.53 43.12 0.87
CA ASN A 52 19.68 42.22 0.84
C ASN A 52 19.35 40.84 0.24
N ILE A 53 18.14 40.64 -0.30
CA ILE A 53 17.77 39.43 -1.04
C ILE A 53 18.38 39.51 -2.45
N GLU A 54 19.26 38.56 -2.80
CA GLU A 54 19.92 38.49 -4.10
C GLU A 54 18.95 38.15 -5.25
N GLN A 55 18.00 37.27 -4.97
CA GLN A 55 16.99 36.81 -5.93
C GLN A 55 15.61 36.87 -5.29
N MET A 56 14.78 37.81 -5.75
CA MET A 56 13.43 37.97 -5.23
C MET A 56 12.56 36.74 -5.56
N PRO A 57 11.78 36.24 -4.59
CA PRO A 57 10.83 35.15 -4.83
C PRO A 57 9.71 35.64 -5.77
N LYS A 58 9.09 34.71 -6.51
CA LYS A 58 7.96 35.01 -7.40
C LYS A 58 6.71 35.42 -6.61
N ARG A 59 6.61 34.94 -5.38
CA ARG A 59 5.50 35.19 -4.45
C ARG A 59 6.08 35.32 -3.04
N TRP A 60 5.52 36.21 -2.25
CA TRP A 60 5.84 36.29 -0.84
C TRP A 60 4.63 36.71 -0.01
N ASP A 61 4.60 36.29 1.25
CA ASP A 61 3.53 36.63 2.19
C ASP A 61 4.02 36.59 3.64
N TRP A 62 3.16 36.97 4.57
CA TRP A 62 3.45 37.16 5.98
C TRP A 62 2.33 36.53 6.80
N ILE A 63 2.67 35.73 7.79
CA ILE A 63 1.75 35.30 8.84
C ILE A 63 2.16 36.01 10.11
N VAL A 64 1.29 36.92 10.55
CA VAL A 64 1.52 37.73 11.74
C VAL A 64 1.07 36.96 12.98
N LEU A 65 1.95 36.88 13.97
CA LEU A 65 1.66 36.31 15.28
C LEU A 65 1.40 37.44 16.30
N GLU A 66 0.37 37.27 17.12
CA GLU A 66 0.06 38.22 18.20
C GLU A 66 1.04 38.09 19.36
N ASP A 67 1.37 36.85 19.75
CA ASP A 67 2.33 36.53 20.80
C ASP A 67 3.22 35.36 20.36
N VAL A 68 4.53 35.58 20.34
CA VAL A 68 5.54 34.59 19.93
C VAL A 68 6.00 33.68 21.09
N THR A 69 5.52 33.92 22.30
CA THR A 69 5.86 33.18 23.52
C THR A 69 4.78 32.18 23.92
N GLU A 70 3.54 32.38 23.47
CA GLU A 70 2.41 31.49 23.78
C GLU A 70 2.17 30.47 22.65
N PHE A 71 2.26 29.18 22.99
CA PHE A 71 2.10 28.09 22.02
C PHE A 71 0.69 28.04 21.41
N SER A 72 -0.36 28.17 22.21
CA SER A 72 -1.73 27.93 21.77
C SER A 72 -2.23 28.95 20.74
N SER A 73 -2.00 30.24 20.96
CA SER A 73 -2.31 31.28 19.97
C SER A 73 -1.46 31.12 18.70
N THR A 74 -0.16 30.90 18.85
CA THR A 74 0.74 30.68 17.70
C THR A 74 0.29 29.48 16.85
N PHE A 75 -0.01 28.34 17.49
CA PHE A 75 -0.50 27.15 16.82
C PHE A 75 -1.81 27.42 16.09
N LYS A 76 -2.78 28.08 16.74
CA LYS A 76 -4.08 28.38 16.14
C LYS A 76 -3.92 29.22 14.87
N THR A 77 -3.12 30.29 14.94
CA THR A 77 -2.87 31.18 13.79
C THR A 77 -2.16 30.46 12.65
N LEU A 78 -1.14 29.64 12.94
CA LEU A 78 -0.43 28.88 11.92
C LEU A 78 -1.32 27.80 11.30
N ALA A 79 -2.08 27.06 12.11
CA ALA A 79 -2.95 25.99 11.66
C ALA A 79 -4.09 26.48 10.75
N SER A 80 -4.57 27.72 10.93
CA SER A 80 -5.56 28.32 10.03
C SER A 80 -4.95 28.93 8.76
N SER A 81 -3.71 29.42 8.82
CA SER A 81 -3.15 30.26 7.76
C SER A 81 -2.26 29.49 6.78
N LEU A 82 -1.38 28.61 7.27
CA LEU A 82 -0.42 27.90 6.43
C LEU A 82 -1.09 26.96 5.41
N PRO A 83 -2.10 26.14 5.76
CA PRO A 83 -2.73 25.25 4.78
C PRO A 83 -3.37 26.01 3.61
N GLU A 84 -4.02 27.14 3.90
CA GLU A 84 -4.65 28.00 2.90
C GLU A 84 -3.61 28.67 1.98
N LEU A 85 -2.51 29.15 2.56
CA LEU A 85 -1.38 29.71 1.81
C LEU A 85 -0.75 28.66 0.89
N PHE A 86 -0.45 27.48 1.43
CA PHE A 86 0.15 26.37 0.67
C PHE A 86 -0.75 25.85 -0.44
N ARG A 87 -2.07 25.82 -0.21
CA ARG A 87 -3.07 25.52 -1.25
C ARG A 87 -3.01 26.55 -2.38
N THR A 88 -2.98 27.83 -2.04
CA THR A 88 -2.89 28.94 -3.01
C THR A 88 -1.58 28.92 -3.81
N TRP A 89 -0.50 28.50 -3.17
CA TRP A 89 0.81 28.36 -3.79
C TRP A 89 1.04 27.01 -4.46
N ALA A 90 0.07 26.08 -4.38
CA ALA A 90 0.13 24.73 -4.91
C ALA A 90 1.33 23.91 -4.39
N ILE A 91 1.72 24.13 -3.13
CA ILE A 91 2.84 23.42 -2.48
C ILE A 91 2.45 21.97 -2.20
N GLN A 92 3.25 21.05 -2.71
CA GLN A 92 3.05 19.61 -2.53
C GLN A 92 3.77 19.09 -1.26
N PRO A 93 3.39 17.90 -0.77
CA PRO A 93 4.13 17.21 0.28
C PRO A 93 5.62 17.05 -0.08
N GLY A 94 6.51 17.44 0.82
CA GLY A 94 7.95 17.34 0.60
C GLY A 94 8.54 18.43 -0.29
N GLU A 95 7.86 19.59 -0.43
CA GLU A 95 8.37 20.75 -1.19
C GLU A 95 8.70 21.98 -0.33
N LEU A 96 8.30 21.99 0.95
CA LEU A 96 8.52 23.11 1.85
C LEU A 96 9.85 22.97 2.60
N VAL A 97 10.60 24.06 2.72
CA VAL A 97 11.67 24.18 3.72
C VAL A 97 11.20 25.11 4.83
N VAL A 98 11.49 24.75 6.08
CA VAL A 98 11.16 25.57 7.25
C VAL A 98 12.46 26.03 7.90
N ASP A 99 12.66 27.34 7.97
CA ASP A 99 13.80 27.97 8.64
C ASP A 99 13.42 28.39 10.07
N MET A 100 14.12 27.78 11.03
CA MET A 100 13.92 27.97 12.47
C MET A 100 14.98 28.89 13.10
N SER A 101 15.90 29.47 12.32
CA SER A 101 17.01 30.28 12.83
C SER A 101 16.56 31.42 13.76
N GLY A 102 15.45 32.09 13.41
CA GLY A 102 14.87 33.18 14.18
C GLY A 102 13.66 32.79 15.04
N ALA A 103 13.38 31.49 15.23
CA ALA A 103 12.18 31.04 15.93
C ALA A 103 12.32 31.11 17.46
N ARG A 104 11.28 31.60 18.14
CA ARG A 104 11.09 31.39 19.60
C ARG A 104 10.58 29.97 19.86
N PRO A 105 10.71 29.41 21.08
CA PRO A 105 10.28 28.04 21.37
C PRO A 105 8.83 27.71 21.01
N ALA A 106 7.88 28.59 21.34
CA ALA A 106 6.46 28.41 21.00
C ALA A 106 6.22 28.43 19.48
N MET A 107 6.88 29.35 18.76
CA MET A 107 6.86 29.41 17.29
C MET A 107 7.42 28.14 16.66
N ALA A 108 8.60 27.69 17.10
CA ALA A 108 9.25 26.51 16.55
C ALA A 108 8.38 25.26 16.75
N ALA A 109 7.81 25.07 17.94
CA ALA A 109 6.92 23.95 18.24
C ALA A 109 5.66 23.97 17.37
N ALA A 110 4.97 25.11 17.30
CA ALA A 110 3.74 25.25 16.52
C ALA A 110 3.99 25.09 15.02
N LEU A 111 5.02 25.75 14.49
CA LEU A 111 5.38 25.70 13.07
C LEU A 111 5.80 24.28 12.66
N THR A 112 6.54 23.57 13.50
CA THR A 112 6.88 22.15 13.25
C THR A 112 5.62 21.30 13.13
N LEU A 113 4.71 21.37 14.10
CA LEU A 113 3.49 20.54 14.11
C LEU A 113 2.57 20.83 12.91
N VAL A 114 2.41 22.10 12.54
CA VAL A 114 1.52 22.50 11.45
C VAL A 114 2.15 22.22 10.08
N ALA A 115 3.44 22.51 9.89
CA ALA A 115 4.06 22.48 8.57
C ALA A 115 4.57 21.08 8.15
N VAL A 116 4.75 20.16 9.10
CA VAL A 116 5.28 18.81 8.88
C VAL A 116 4.74 18.11 7.62
N PRO A 117 3.43 18.12 7.30
CA PRO A 117 2.90 17.45 6.11
C PRO A 117 3.53 17.90 4.78
N TRP A 118 4.01 19.15 4.70
CA TRP A 118 4.64 19.74 3.51
C TRP A 118 6.16 19.77 3.59
N THR A 119 6.73 19.71 4.79
CA THR A 119 8.16 19.88 5.05
C THR A 119 9.00 18.78 4.39
N SER A 120 9.98 19.22 3.59
CA SER A 120 11.07 18.42 3.03
C SER A 120 12.30 18.42 3.94
N ARG A 121 12.55 19.53 4.62
CA ARG A 121 13.63 19.73 5.59
C ARG A 121 13.35 20.93 6.48
N VAL A 122 13.86 20.85 7.71
CA VAL A 122 13.99 21.96 8.64
C VAL A 122 15.43 22.42 8.61
N VAL A 123 15.67 23.74 8.58
CA VAL A 123 17.00 24.34 8.58
C VAL A 123 17.13 25.33 9.73
N ALA A 124 18.34 25.52 10.24
CA ALA A 124 18.63 26.55 11.23
C ALA A 124 20.13 26.91 11.23
N LEU A 125 20.43 28.19 11.47
CA LEU A 125 21.74 28.66 11.87
C LEU A 125 21.90 28.50 13.39
N VAL A 126 22.82 27.65 13.81
CA VAL A 126 23.12 27.39 15.23
C VAL A 126 24.49 27.96 15.55
N SER A 127 24.70 28.58 16.70
CA SER A 127 26.02 29.13 17.06
C SER A 127 27.11 28.06 17.02
N ALA A 128 28.22 28.35 16.35
CA ALA A 128 29.32 27.40 16.23
C ALA A 128 30.03 27.18 17.58
N GLN A 129 30.30 25.91 17.91
CA GLN A 129 31.10 25.52 19.07
C GLN A 129 32.56 25.26 18.68
N GLU A 130 33.48 25.33 19.65
CA GLU A 130 34.89 25.03 19.42
C GLU A 130 35.07 23.61 18.83
N GLY A 131 35.85 23.50 17.76
CA GLY A 131 36.10 22.23 17.05
C GLY A 131 35.10 21.88 15.94
N GLN A 132 34.10 22.71 15.68
CA GLN A 132 33.19 22.55 14.54
C GLN A 132 33.68 23.38 13.33
N GLU A 133 34.36 22.72 12.39
CA GLU A 133 34.89 23.37 11.17
C GLU A 133 34.00 23.15 9.93
N ASP A 134 33.33 21.99 9.83
CA ASP A 134 32.43 21.69 8.71
C ASP A 134 31.16 22.55 8.75
N ASP A 135 30.72 23.02 7.58
CA ASP A 135 29.50 23.83 7.38
C ASP A 135 29.44 25.12 8.23
N ARG A 136 30.62 25.66 8.61
CA ARG A 136 30.77 26.92 9.32
C ARG A 136 30.48 28.12 8.41
N VAL A 137 29.70 29.06 8.93
CA VAL A 137 29.22 30.24 8.21
C VAL A 137 29.36 31.46 9.11
N ASP A 138 29.98 32.52 8.59
CA ASP A 138 30.00 33.81 9.28
C ASP A 138 28.87 34.70 8.78
N VAL A 139 27.99 35.11 9.70
CA VAL A 139 26.86 36.00 9.46
C VAL A 139 26.97 37.17 10.41
N ASN A 140 27.15 38.37 9.86
CA ASN A 140 27.28 39.63 10.61
C ASN A 140 28.34 39.58 11.74
N GLY A 141 29.52 39.01 11.44
CA GLY A 141 30.64 38.90 12.39
C GLY A 141 30.46 37.85 13.49
N LYS A 142 29.37 37.07 13.47
CA LYS A 142 29.16 35.91 14.33
C LYS A 142 29.29 34.63 13.52
N SER A 143 29.81 33.59 14.17
CA SER A 143 30.06 32.31 13.55
C SER A 143 28.98 31.29 13.90
N PHE A 144 28.43 30.65 12.88
CA PHE A 144 27.33 29.70 12.95
C PHE A 144 27.67 28.40 12.22
N ILE A 145 26.92 27.34 12.50
CA ILE A 145 26.85 26.11 11.73
C ILE A 145 25.49 26.08 11.04
N TRP A 146 25.48 25.81 9.74
CA TRP A 146 24.26 25.56 9.00
C TRP A 146 23.76 24.13 9.27
N THR A 147 22.66 24.01 10.00
CA THR A 147 22.04 22.71 10.29
C THR A 147 20.84 22.48 9.39
N HIS A 148 20.64 21.23 9.00
CA HIS A 148 19.45 20.82 8.29
C HIS A 148 19.11 19.37 8.63
N SER A 149 17.82 19.07 8.73
CA SER A 149 17.32 17.72 8.98
C SER A 149 16.00 17.50 8.27
N ASN A 150 15.72 16.26 7.86
CA ASN A 150 14.40 15.89 7.38
C ASN A 150 13.65 15.14 8.49
N PRO A 151 12.62 15.74 9.11
CA PRO A 151 11.88 15.08 10.18
C PRO A 151 11.18 13.79 9.71
N TRP A 152 10.92 13.65 8.42
CA TRP A 152 10.35 12.44 7.86
C TRP A 152 11.30 11.26 7.84
N ASP A 153 12.61 11.46 7.85
CA ASP A 153 13.55 10.33 7.86
C ASP A 153 13.42 9.51 9.15
N GLU A 154 13.20 10.17 10.29
CA GLU A 154 12.94 9.54 11.58
C GLU A 154 11.49 9.04 11.70
N GLN A 155 10.52 9.89 11.33
CA GLN A 155 9.10 9.54 11.40
C GLN A 155 8.72 8.37 10.48
N ALA A 156 9.46 8.18 9.38
CA ALA A 156 9.19 7.12 8.43
C ALA A 156 9.24 5.72 9.06
N ALA A 157 9.97 5.51 10.16
CA ALA A 157 9.92 4.24 10.89
C ALA A 157 8.55 3.96 11.53
N VAL A 158 7.86 4.99 12.02
CA VAL A 158 6.49 4.87 12.56
C VAL A 158 5.52 4.58 11.41
N SER A 159 5.54 5.40 10.37
CA SER A 159 4.66 5.25 9.21
C SER A 159 4.89 3.92 8.46
N ARG A 160 6.13 3.41 8.45
CA ARG A 160 6.44 2.08 7.89
C ARG A 160 5.74 0.99 8.67
N ARG A 161 5.77 1.03 10.00
CA ARG A 161 5.07 0.04 10.85
C ARG A 161 3.58 0.06 10.59
N GLU A 162 2.96 1.24 10.51
CA GLU A 162 1.54 1.39 10.15
C GLU A 162 1.23 0.80 8.77
N GLY A 163 2.07 1.09 7.76
CA GLY A 163 1.94 0.50 6.43
C GLY A 163 2.08 -1.03 6.44
N CYS A 164 3.00 -1.57 7.25
CA CYS A 164 3.17 -3.01 7.44
C CYS A 164 1.97 -3.65 8.13
N GLU A 165 1.38 -3.01 9.15
CA GLU A 165 0.17 -3.49 9.82
C GLU A 165 -1.03 -3.52 8.87
N LEU A 166 -1.23 -2.47 8.08
CA LEU A 166 -2.25 -2.42 7.03
C LEU A 166 -2.06 -3.56 6.02
N PHE A 167 -0.82 -3.77 5.57
CA PHE A 167 -0.47 -4.87 4.66
C PHE A 167 -0.81 -6.24 5.28
N ASN A 168 -0.41 -6.48 6.52
CA ASN A 168 -0.61 -7.75 7.22
C ASN A 168 -2.10 -8.06 7.44
N ARG A 169 -2.96 -7.03 7.51
CA ARG A 169 -4.42 -7.15 7.58
C ARG A 169 -5.10 -7.31 6.21
N GLY A 170 -4.33 -7.37 5.13
CA GLY A 170 -4.85 -7.47 3.76
C GLY A 170 -5.43 -6.16 3.22
N LEU A 171 -5.16 -5.01 3.86
CA LEU A 171 -5.60 -3.68 3.42
C LEU A 171 -4.56 -3.08 2.45
N PHE A 172 -4.27 -3.79 1.37
CA PHE A 172 -3.17 -3.47 0.45
C PHE A 172 -3.26 -2.07 -0.16
N PRO A 173 -4.42 -1.54 -0.61
CA PRO A 173 -4.49 -0.18 -1.13
C PRO A 173 -4.12 0.89 -0.09
N ALA A 174 -4.53 0.70 1.17
CA ALA A 174 -4.21 1.61 2.26
C ALA A 174 -2.72 1.56 2.63
N ALA A 175 -2.14 0.36 2.65
CA ALA A 175 -0.70 0.17 2.84
C ALA A 175 0.10 0.85 1.72
N ALA A 176 -0.28 0.63 0.44
CA ALA A 176 0.35 1.25 -0.70
C ALA A 176 0.32 2.77 -0.61
N LYS A 177 -0.85 3.36 -0.32
CA LYS A 177 -1.00 4.80 -0.09
C LYS A 177 -0.06 5.30 1.01
N THR A 178 -0.03 4.62 2.16
CA THR A 178 0.85 5.00 3.29
C THR A 178 2.31 5.04 2.86
N PHE A 179 2.78 4.02 2.13
CA PHE A 179 4.15 4.00 1.63
C PHE A 179 4.43 5.09 0.57
N ARG A 180 3.47 5.40 -0.32
CA ARG A 180 3.60 6.53 -1.27
C ARG A 180 3.68 7.87 -0.55
N ASP A 181 2.85 8.07 0.46
CA ASP A 181 2.87 9.31 1.24
C ASP A 181 4.22 9.48 1.94
N VAL A 182 4.84 8.40 2.42
CA VAL A 182 6.21 8.44 2.96
C VAL A 182 7.24 8.72 1.86
N GLU A 183 7.15 8.03 0.71
CA GLU A 183 8.04 8.23 -0.46
C GLU A 183 8.16 9.71 -0.88
N LEU A 184 7.06 10.47 -0.83
CA LEU A 184 7.06 11.88 -1.21
C LEU A 184 7.93 12.76 -0.29
N ARG A 185 8.02 12.40 1.00
CA ARG A 185 8.51 13.29 2.06
C ARG A 185 9.88 12.92 2.61
N VAL A 186 10.27 11.64 2.56
CA VAL A 186 11.60 11.19 2.99
C VAL A 186 12.71 11.70 2.08
N SER A 187 13.95 11.68 2.60
CA SER A 187 15.13 12.06 1.85
C SER A 187 15.37 11.13 0.66
N GLY A 188 16.07 11.64 -0.37
CA GLY A 188 16.24 10.97 -1.66
C GLY A 188 16.74 9.53 -1.57
N GLY A 189 17.64 9.22 -0.63
CA GLY A 189 18.16 7.86 -0.42
C GLY A 189 17.10 6.85 0.02
N GLN A 190 16.04 7.28 0.71
CA GLN A 190 14.97 6.40 1.20
C GLN A 190 13.80 6.25 0.21
N LYS A 191 13.62 7.17 -0.75
CA LYS A 191 12.50 7.13 -1.70
C LYS A 191 12.38 5.79 -2.45
N PRO A 192 13.46 5.18 -2.97
CA PRO A 192 13.36 3.89 -3.67
C PRO A 192 12.82 2.75 -2.79
N LEU A 193 13.14 2.75 -1.49
CA LEU A 193 12.66 1.75 -0.54
C LEU A 193 11.13 1.84 -0.37
N TYR A 194 10.61 3.04 -0.11
CA TYR A 194 9.17 3.25 0.09
C TYR A 194 8.38 3.07 -1.20
N ARG A 195 8.95 3.44 -2.36
CA ARG A 195 8.40 3.06 -3.67
C ARG A 195 8.25 1.54 -3.80
N ALA A 196 9.28 0.79 -3.42
CA ALA A 196 9.26 -0.66 -3.50
C ALA A 196 8.21 -1.29 -2.57
N PHE A 197 8.01 -0.75 -1.35
CA PHE A 197 6.93 -1.19 -0.48
C PHE A 197 5.54 -0.86 -1.02
N ALA A 198 5.36 0.31 -1.63
CA ALA A 198 4.11 0.67 -2.29
C ALA A 198 3.80 -0.28 -3.45
N ASP A 199 4.78 -0.52 -4.35
CA ASP A 199 4.64 -1.46 -5.45
C ASP A 199 4.41 -2.90 -4.98
N LEU A 200 5.01 -3.29 -3.85
CA LEU A 200 4.76 -4.59 -3.20
C LEU A 200 3.29 -4.71 -2.80
N ALA A 201 2.76 -3.73 -2.07
CA ALA A 201 1.37 -3.71 -1.64
C ALA A 201 0.40 -3.71 -2.84
N GLU A 202 0.65 -2.87 -3.85
CA GLU A 202 -0.12 -2.87 -5.12
C GLU A 202 -0.09 -4.25 -5.82
N GLY A 203 1.07 -4.93 -5.82
CA GLY A 203 1.21 -6.26 -6.41
C GLY A 203 0.34 -7.32 -5.72
N TYR A 204 0.24 -7.28 -4.39
CA TYR A 204 -0.64 -8.18 -3.63
C TYR A 204 -2.13 -7.81 -3.75
N ASP A 205 -2.48 -6.53 -3.90
CA ASP A 205 -3.86 -6.11 -4.23
C ASP A 205 -4.32 -6.68 -5.58
N LEU A 206 -3.47 -6.54 -6.60
CA LEU A 206 -3.71 -7.09 -7.93
C LEU A 206 -3.88 -8.61 -7.88
N TRP A 207 -3.10 -9.30 -7.05
CA TRP A 207 -3.24 -10.74 -6.87
C TRP A 207 -4.57 -11.10 -6.20
N GLU A 208 -4.98 -10.40 -5.12
CA GLU A 208 -6.29 -10.62 -4.49
C GLU A 208 -7.48 -10.43 -5.44
N ARG A 209 -7.29 -9.67 -6.52
CA ARG A 209 -8.28 -9.43 -7.57
C ARG A 209 -8.08 -10.30 -8.81
N PHE A 210 -7.20 -11.30 -8.73
CA PHE A 210 -6.88 -12.26 -9.78
C PHE A 210 -6.25 -11.64 -11.05
N HIS A 211 -5.67 -10.45 -10.95
CA HIS A 211 -4.89 -9.80 -12.02
C HIS A 211 -3.45 -10.35 -12.07
N TYR A 212 -3.31 -11.66 -12.29
CA TYR A 212 -2.06 -12.41 -12.07
C TYR A 212 -0.83 -11.87 -12.80
N ARG A 213 -0.98 -11.46 -14.07
CA ARG A 213 0.15 -10.94 -14.86
C ARG A 213 0.68 -9.62 -14.27
N GLN A 214 -0.22 -8.69 -13.95
CA GLN A 214 0.15 -7.40 -13.37
C GLN A 214 0.74 -7.58 -11.96
N ALA A 215 0.16 -8.48 -11.16
CA ALA A 215 0.69 -8.84 -9.85
C ALA A 215 2.13 -9.39 -9.97
N TRP A 216 2.38 -10.31 -10.89
CA TRP A 216 3.71 -10.88 -11.12
C TRP A 216 4.75 -9.82 -11.49
N GLU A 217 4.43 -8.94 -12.44
CA GLU A 217 5.32 -7.86 -12.88
C GLU A 217 5.67 -6.89 -11.74
N LYS A 218 4.66 -6.50 -10.95
CA LYS A 218 4.83 -5.65 -9.77
C LYS A 218 5.69 -6.32 -8.70
N LEU A 219 5.36 -7.55 -8.30
CA LEU A 219 6.12 -8.27 -7.27
C LEU A 219 7.56 -8.54 -7.70
N LYS A 220 7.80 -8.88 -8.97
CA LYS A 220 9.15 -9.07 -9.53
C LYS A 220 10.00 -7.79 -9.41
N THR A 221 9.42 -6.64 -9.72
CA THR A 221 10.10 -5.34 -9.68
C THR A 221 10.36 -4.91 -8.23
N ALA A 222 9.32 -4.99 -7.38
CA ALA A 222 9.42 -4.66 -5.95
C ALA A 222 10.48 -5.52 -5.25
N THR A 223 10.50 -6.84 -5.52
CA THR A 223 11.48 -7.76 -4.93
C THR A 223 12.91 -7.33 -5.21
N LYS A 224 13.24 -7.02 -6.47
CA LYS A 224 14.59 -6.57 -6.85
C LYS A 224 14.99 -5.29 -6.12
N ALA A 225 14.07 -4.34 -6.00
CA ALA A 225 14.33 -3.09 -5.30
C ALA A 225 14.54 -3.31 -3.79
N LEU A 226 13.75 -4.18 -3.16
CA LEU A 226 13.91 -4.55 -1.74
C LEU A 226 15.22 -5.31 -1.49
N GLU A 227 15.63 -6.17 -2.41
CA GLU A 227 16.93 -6.85 -2.34
C GLU A 227 18.07 -5.86 -2.35
N MET A 228 18.06 -4.91 -3.30
CA MET A 228 19.07 -3.86 -3.33
C MET A 228 19.06 -3.06 -2.03
N ALA A 229 17.89 -2.63 -1.55
CA ALA A 229 17.80 -1.89 -0.29
C ALA A 229 18.34 -2.70 0.90
N SER A 230 18.18 -4.03 0.91
CA SER A 230 18.71 -4.89 1.98
C SER A 230 20.24 -4.96 2.03
N LEU A 231 20.92 -4.56 0.95
CA LEU A 231 22.39 -4.47 0.87
C LEU A 231 22.92 -3.10 1.31
N TRP A 232 22.12 -2.04 1.16
CA TRP A 232 22.52 -0.64 1.38
C TRP A 232 21.87 0.00 2.61
N GLY A 233 21.66 -0.78 3.68
CA GLY A 233 21.18 -0.25 4.96
C GLY A 233 19.65 -0.14 5.11
N GLY A 234 18.87 -0.98 4.41
CA GLY A 234 17.43 -1.10 4.64
C GLY A 234 17.08 -1.51 6.09
N PRO A 235 15.79 -1.35 6.49
CA PRO A 235 15.38 -1.52 7.88
C PRO A 235 15.62 -2.95 8.41
N PRO A 236 15.78 -3.10 9.74
CA PRO A 236 15.86 -4.42 10.37
C PRO A 236 14.70 -5.32 9.94
N GLY A 237 14.98 -6.60 9.72
CA GLY A 237 13.98 -7.58 9.27
C GLY A 237 13.74 -7.62 7.75
N LEU A 238 14.23 -6.65 6.95
CA LEU A 238 13.99 -6.62 5.51
C LEU A 238 14.46 -7.89 4.79
N LYS A 239 15.61 -8.44 5.20
CA LYS A 239 16.13 -9.70 4.63
C LYS A 239 15.20 -10.89 4.86
N ALA A 240 14.44 -10.91 5.95
CA ALA A 240 13.56 -12.03 6.30
C ALA A 240 12.29 -12.08 5.43
N ILE A 241 11.81 -10.94 4.93
CA ILE A 241 10.59 -10.88 4.11
C ILE A 241 10.84 -11.16 2.62
N ILE A 242 12.10 -11.08 2.15
CA ILE A 242 12.42 -11.27 0.73
C ILE A 242 12.14 -12.71 0.24
N PRO A 243 12.55 -13.79 0.93
CA PRO A 243 12.29 -15.15 0.49
C PRO A 243 10.80 -15.48 0.25
N PRO A 244 9.84 -15.16 1.16
CA PRO A 244 8.44 -15.42 0.88
C PRO A 244 7.89 -14.59 -0.30
N ILE A 245 8.36 -13.35 -0.50
CA ILE A 245 7.98 -12.56 -1.69
C ILE A 245 8.49 -13.23 -2.97
N LYS A 246 9.72 -13.76 -2.99
CA LYS A 246 10.25 -14.51 -4.13
C LYS A 246 9.47 -15.78 -4.42
N ALA A 247 9.12 -16.55 -3.39
CA ALA A 247 8.31 -17.75 -3.54
C ALA A 247 6.96 -17.44 -4.21
N ASN A 248 6.34 -16.34 -3.78
CA ASN A 248 5.10 -15.82 -4.35
C ASN A 248 5.25 -15.34 -5.80
N ALA A 249 6.30 -14.57 -6.11
CA ALA A 249 6.59 -14.18 -7.49
C ALA A 249 6.83 -15.39 -8.40
N GLY A 250 7.50 -16.44 -7.92
CA GLY A 250 7.71 -17.69 -8.64
C GLY A 250 6.44 -18.53 -8.81
N PHE A 251 5.52 -18.51 -7.84
CA PHE A 251 4.19 -19.11 -7.99
C PHE A 251 3.40 -18.41 -9.10
N LEU A 252 3.34 -17.08 -9.07
CA LEU A 252 2.66 -16.29 -10.09
C LEU A 252 3.30 -16.45 -11.47
N GLU A 253 4.62 -16.52 -11.57
CA GLU A 253 5.32 -16.79 -12.83
C GLU A 253 4.83 -18.07 -13.48
N LYS A 254 4.79 -19.17 -12.71
CA LYS A 254 4.28 -20.47 -13.20
C LYS A 254 2.83 -20.36 -13.66
N LEU A 255 1.97 -19.69 -12.89
CA LEU A 255 0.56 -19.52 -13.23
C LEU A 255 0.37 -18.66 -14.49
N VAL A 256 1.13 -17.58 -14.65
CA VAL A 256 1.02 -16.64 -15.77
C VAL A 256 1.58 -17.24 -17.06
N LEU A 257 2.71 -17.95 -16.98
CA LEU A 257 3.39 -18.51 -18.14
C LEU A 257 2.84 -19.89 -18.57
N ASP A 258 2.01 -20.54 -17.75
CA ASP A 258 1.32 -21.77 -18.14
C ASP A 258 0.39 -21.51 -19.35
N PRO A 259 0.63 -22.13 -20.52
CA PRO A 259 -0.20 -21.95 -21.71
C PRO A 259 -1.49 -22.79 -21.65
N ALA A 260 -1.66 -23.65 -20.65
CA ALA A 260 -2.84 -24.50 -20.55
C ALA A 260 -4.12 -23.66 -20.37
N GLU A 261 -5.18 -24.08 -21.09
CA GLU A 261 -6.53 -23.52 -20.94
C GLU A 261 -7.06 -23.70 -19.52
N VAL A 262 -6.68 -24.80 -18.85
CA VAL A 262 -7.13 -25.16 -17.50
C VAL A 262 -5.94 -25.36 -16.58
N LYS A 263 -5.79 -24.43 -15.63
CA LYS A 263 -4.62 -24.32 -14.77
C LYS A 263 -4.91 -24.90 -13.39
N GLU A 264 -4.13 -25.90 -13.00
CA GLU A 264 -4.29 -26.57 -11.70
C GLU A 264 -3.82 -25.70 -10.53
N SER A 265 -2.82 -24.84 -10.77
CA SER A 265 -2.34 -23.86 -9.79
C SER A 265 -3.42 -22.86 -9.36
N LEU A 266 -4.48 -22.67 -10.16
CA LEU A 266 -5.63 -21.85 -9.78
C LEU A 266 -6.38 -22.42 -8.57
N ILE A 267 -6.39 -23.75 -8.40
CA ILE A 267 -6.98 -24.40 -7.21
C ILE A 267 -6.26 -23.92 -5.96
N LEU A 268 -4.92 -23.97 -5.99
CA LEU A 268 -4.08 -23.60 -4.85
C LEU A 268 -4.28 -22.12 -4.50
N ASP A 269 -4.35 -21.26 -5.52
CA ASP A 269 -4.58 -19.83 -5.29
C ASP A 269 -5.97 -19.53 -4.72
N LEU A 270 -7.04 -20.13 -5.26
CA LEU A 270 -8.40 -19.90 -4.78
C LEU A 270 -8.59 -20.40 -3.34
N LEU A 271 -8.02 -21.56 -2.99
CA LEU A 271 -8.03 -22.05 -1.61
C LEU A 271 -7.26 -21.11 -0.68
N ALA A 272 -6.05 -20.70 -1.07
CA ALA A 272 -5.28 -19.73 -0.29
C ALA A 272 -6.02 -18.40 -0.13
N SER A 273 -6.68 -17.93 -1.18
CA SER A 273 -7.45 -16.70 -1.21
C SER A 273 -8.70 -16.78 -0.31
N ALA A 274 -9.40 -17.91 -0.30
CA ALA A 274 -10.50 -18.16 0.64
C ALA A 274 -10.01 -18.09 2.10
N GLY A 275 -8.89 -18.75 2.42
CA GLY A 275 -8.28 -18.70 3.75
C GLY A 275 -7.86 -17.29 4.16
N ARG A 276 -7.22 -16.52 3.27
CA ARG A 276 -6.83 -15.12 3.54
C ARG A 276 -8.03 -14.22 3.79
N ARG A 277 -9.11 -14.36 3.00
CA ARG A 277 -10.35 -13.57 3.19
C ARG A 277 -11.04 -13.89 4.51
N LEU A 278 -11.09 -15.16 4.89
CA LEU A 278 -11.70 -15.58 6.15
C LEU A 278 -10.89 -15.11 7.37
N HIS A 279 -9.57 -15.33 7.37
CA HIS A 279 -8.75 -15.17 8.58
C HIS A 279 -8.06 -13.81 8.70
N ALA A 280 -7.59 -13.22 7.60
CA ALA A 280 -6.88 -11.93 7.64
C ALA A 280 -7.84 -10.75 7.48
N ARG A 281 -8.82 -10.87 6.56
CA ARG A 281 -9.79 -9.79 6.27
C ARG A 281 -11.09 -9.89 7.05
N HIS A 282 -11.35 -11.02 7.71
CA HIS A 282 -12.61 -11.30 8.40
C HIS A 282 -13.85 -11.10 7.50
N ASP A 283 -13.75 -11.52 6.24
CA ASP A 283 -14.78 -11.38 5.21
C ASP A 283 -15.29 -12.77 4.78
N PRO A 284 -16.27 -13.33 5.52
CA PRO A 284 -16.75 -14.70 5.29
C PRO A 284 -17.56 -14.83 4.00
N GLU A 285 -18.20 -13.76 3.53
CA GLU A 285 -18.99 -13.75 2.29
C GLU A 285 -18.09 -13.99 1.07
N THR A 286 -17.05 -13.17 0.90
CA THR A 286 -16.14 -13.34 -0.24
C THR A 286 -15.25 -14.59 -0.10
N ALA A 287 -14.97 -15.02 1.14
CA ALA A 287 -14.31 -16.30 1.41
C ALA A 287 -15.16 -17.50 0.96
N MET A 288 -16.46 -17.51 1.26
CA MET A 288 -17.38 -18.57 0.83
C MET A 288 -17.46 -18.65 -0.69
N ALA A 289 -17.65 -17.52 -1.37
CA ALA A 289 -17.70 -17.46 -2.83
C ALA A 289 -16.40 -18.01 -3.47
N ALA A 290 -15.24 -17.62 -2.94
CA ALA A 290 -13.94 -18.10 -3.41
C ALA A 290 -13.76 -19.60 -3.18
N LEU A 291 -14.25 -20.13 -2.06
CA LEU A 291 -14.17 -21.53 -1.71
C LEU A 291 -15.07 -22.41 -2.58
N VAL A 292 -16.30 -21.98 -2.84
CA VAL A 292 -17.21 -22.67 -3.79
C VAL A 292 -16.59 -22.66 -5.19
N ARG A 293 -15.97 -21.54 -5.61
CA ARG A 293 -15.24 -21.47 -6.88
C ARG A 293 -14.03 -22.41 -6.89
N ALA A 294 -13.26 -22.50 -5.80
CA ALA A 294 -12.13 -23.41 -5.68
C ALA A 294 -12.58 -24.87 -5.89
N LEU A 295 -13.65 -25.27 -5.20
CA LEU A 295 -14.27 -26.59 -5.33
C LEU A 295 -14.70 -26.87 -6.77
N GLU A 296 -15.32 -25.90 -7.44
CA GLU A 296 -15.67 -26.04 -8.85
C GLU A 296 -14.44 -26.22 -9.74
N VAL A 297 -13.41 -25.37 -9.60
CA VAL A 297 -12.16 -25.51 -10.37
C VAL A 297 -11.55 -26.90 -10.20
N CYS A 298 -11.62 -27.51 -9.01
CA CYS A 298 -11.14 -28.88 -8.80
C CYS A 298 -11.82 -29.87 -9.74
N ALA A 299 -13.15 -29.82 -9.84
CA ALA A 299 -13.90 -30.68 -10.74
C ALA A 299 -13.58 -30.36 -12.21
N GLN A 300 -13.49 -29.08 -12.58
CA GLN A 300 -13.15 -28.63 -13.93
C GLN A 300 -11.78 -29.13 -14.38
N VAL A 301 -10.77 -29.04 -13.50
CA VAL A 301 -9.42 -29.55 -13.76
C VAL A 301 -9.45 -31.06 -14.00
N ARG A 302 -10.17 -31.83 -13.18
CA ARG A 302 -10.26 -33.30 -13.35
C ARG A 302 -11.02 -33.70 -14.61
N LEU A 303 -12.18 -33.10 -14.86
CA LEU A 303 -12.96 -33.32 -16.08
C LEU A 303 -12.13 -33.03 -17.34
N TYR A 304 -11.42 -31.91 -17.34
CA TYR A 304 -10.64 -31.51 -18.51
C TYR A 304 -9.38 -32.36 -18.68
N LYS A 305 -8.56 -32.51 -17.64
CA LYS A 305 -7.26 -33.20 -17.77
C LYS A 305 -7.44 -34.70 -18.01
N SER A 306 -8.30 -35.37 -17.23
CA SER A 306 -8.48 -36.82 -17.26
C SER A 306 -9.46 -37.29 -18.33
N HIS A 307 -10.50 -36.50 -18.64
CA HIS A 307 -11.60 -36.94 -19.51
C HIS A 307 -11.81 -36.06 -20.76
N LYS A 308 -11.05 -34.97 -20.92
CA LYS A 308 -11.20 -33.99 -22.02
C LYS A 308 -12.61 -33.40 -22.12
N ILE A 309 -13.30 -33.29 -20.99
CA ILE A 309 -14.63 -32.69 -20.89
C ILE A 309 -14.48 -31.23 -20.43
N LYS A 310 -15.01 -30.30 -21.22
CA LYS A 310 -15.10 -28.87 -20.86
C LYS A 310 -16.42 -28.63 -20.14
N SER A 311 -16.38 -28.44 -18.82
CA SER A 311 -17.61 -28.24 -18.03
C SER A 311 -18.48 -27.04 -18.47
N TRP A 312 -17.90 -26.06 -19.16
CA TRP A 312 -18.57 -24.86 -19.69
C TRP A 312 -18.95 -24.96 -21.18
N ASP A 313 -18.64 -26.09 -21.82
CA ASP A 313 -18.91 -26.38 -23.23
C ASP A 313 -18.92 -27.89 -23.45
N THR A 314 -19.79 -28.57 -22.69
CA THR A 314 -19.81 -30.03 -22.64
C THR A 314 -20.58 -30.59 -23.83
N GLN A 315 -20.08 -31.68 -24.42
CA GLN A 315 -20.87 -32.46 -25.38
C GLN A 315 -21.66 -33.53 -24.62
N PRO A 316 -23.01 -33.56 -24.67
CA PRO A 316 -23.80 -34.53 -23.92
C PRO A 316 -23.38 -35.99 -24.15
N ALA A 317 -22.93 -36.33 -25.37
CA ALA A 317 -22.44 -37.67 -25.71
C ALA A 317 -21.16 -38.09 -24.94
N GLN A 318 -20.40 -37.15 -24.37
CA GLN A 318 -19.23 -37.45 -23.53
C GLN A 318 -19.61 -37.82 -22.09
N LEU A 319 -20.87 -37.62 -21.70
CA LEU A 319 -21.34 -37.85 -20.33
C LEU A 319 -21.76 -39.31 -20.12
N PRO A 320 -21.70 -39.81 -18.87
CA PRO A 320 -22.33 -41.08 -18.50
C PRO A 320 -23.80 -41.12 -18.96
N ALA A 321 -24.26 -42.26 -19.48
CA ALA A 321 -25.59 -42.40 -20.09
C ALA A 321 -26.73 -41.85 -19.21
N ALA A 322 -26.66 -42.10 -17.90
CA ALA A 322 -27.64 -41.63 -16.90
C ALA A 322 -27.73 -40.10 -16.75
N LEU A 323 -26.78 -39.34 -17.29
CA LEU A 323 -26.71 -37.88 -17.19
C LEU A 323 -26.93 -37.17 -18.53
N GLN A 324 -27.03 -37.90 -19.64
CA GLN A 324 -27.14 -37.30 -20.98
C GLN A 324 -28.47 -36.57 -21.16
N GLU A 325 -29.58 -37.21 -20.79
CA GLU A 325 -30.93 -36.61 -20.90
C GLU A 325 -31.08 -35.36 -20.03
N VAL A 326 -30.57 -35.42 -18.79
CA VAL A 326 -30.57 -34.25 -17.88
C VAL A 326 -29.73 -33.11 -18.46
N CYS A 327 -28.60 -33.42 -19.09
CA CYS A 327 -27.78 -32.40 -19.74
C CYS A 327 -28.53 -31.71 -20.89
N LEU A 328 -29.15 -32.50 -21.77
CA LEU A 328 -29.92 -32.00 -22.91
C LEU A 328 -31.10 -31.12 -22.50
N THR A 329 -31.74 -31.44 -21.38
CA THR A 329 -32.98 -30.79 -20.95
C THR A 329 -32.77 -29.63 -19.98
N CYS A 330 -31.71 -29.65 -19.17
CA CYS A 330 -31.55 -28.72 -18.05
C CYS A 330 -30.28 -27.85 -18.09
N TYR A 331 -29.28 -28.18 -18.91
CA TYR A 331 -27.96 -27.54 -18.84
C TYR A 331 -27.59 -26.73 -20.09
N LEU A 332 -28.51 -26.59 -21.06
CA LEU A 332 -28.32 -25.68 -22.18
C LEU A 332 -28.42 -24.25 -21.66
N GLU A 333 -27.37 -23.44 -21.88
CA GLU A 333 -27.45 -22.03 -21.58
C GLU A 333 -27.97 -21.20 -22.76
N ASP A 334 -28.94 -20.34 -22.47
CA ASP A 334 -29.59 -19.49 -23.46
C ASP A 334 -28.66 -18.37 -23.97
N ILE A 335 -27.65 -17.99 -23.17
CA ILE A 335 -26.74 -16.87 -23.47
C ILE A 335 -25.81 -17.20 -24.65
N ASP A 336 -25.19 -18.38 -24.65
CA ASP A 336 -24.19 -18.78 -25.64
C ASP A 336 -24.50 -20.11 -26.35
N GLY A 337 -25.65 -20.73 -26.05
CA GLY A 337 -26.10 -21.98 -26.66
C GLY A 337 -25.25 -23.20 -26.28
N LYS A 338 -24.47 -23.11 -25.20
CA LYS A 338 -23.55 -24.17 -24.76
C LYS A 338 -24.12 -24.94 -23.58
N TYR A 339 -23.80 -26.22 -23.50
CA TYR A 339 -24.14 -27.02 -22.31
C TYR A 339 -23.13 -26.77 -21.18
N LYS A 340 -23.60 -26.25 -20.04
CA LYS A 340 -22.78 -25.93 -18.87
C LYS A 340 -23.18 -26.76 -17.67
N LEU A 341 -22.25 -27.59 -17.19
CA LEU A 341 -22.46 -28.43 -16.03
C LEU A 341 -22.41 -27.59 -14.75
N PRO A 342 -23.48 -27.51 -13.94
CA PRO A 342 -23.39 -26.90 -12.62
C PRO A 342 -22.48 -27.73 -11.70
N LEU A 343 -21.96 -27.10 -10.64
CA LEU A 343 -21.02 -27.71 -9.69
C LEU A 343 -21.34 -29.17 -9.33
N GLN A 344 -22.57 -29.45 -8.87
CA GLN A 344 -22.97 -30.80 -8.48
C GLN A 344 -22.96 -31.78 -9.66
N ALA A 345 -23.37 -31.34 -10.85
CA ALA A 345 -23.35 -32.17 -12.05
C ALA A 345 -21.91 -32.52 -12.46
N GLN A 346 -20.96 -31.59 -12.34
CA GLN A 346 -19.54 -31.87 -12.61
C GLN A 346 -19.02 -33.04 -11.77
N TYR A 347 -19.31 -33.05 -10.47
CA TYR A 347 -18.92 -34.15 -9.58
C TYR A 347 -19.69 -35.46 -9.84
N ARG A 348 -20.97 -35.39 -10.20
CA ARG A 348 -21.75 -36.59 -10.60
C ARG A 348 -21.19 -37.21 -11.88
N VAL A 349 -20.79 -36.39 -12.85
CA VAL A 349 -20.12 -36.86 -14.08
C VAL A 349 -18.81 -37.55 -13.72
N LEU A 350 -17.96 -36.93 -12.90
CA LEU A 350 -16.71 -37.56 -12.43
C LEU A 350 -16.98 -38.91 -11.75
N ALA A 351 -17.97 -38.98 -10.86
CA ALA A 351 -18.32 -40.23 -10.18
C ALA A 351 -18.82 -41.31 -11.14
N GLY A 352 -19.67 -40.93 -12.11
CA GLY A 352 -20.17 -41.84 -13.16
C GLY A 352 -19.09 -42.32 -14.13
N LEU A 353 -17.98 -41.58 -14.25
CA LEU A 353 -16.77 -41.98 -14.98
C LEU A 353 -15.78 -42.78 -14.11
N GLY A 354 -16.10 -43.05 -12.85
CA GLY A 354 -15.25 -43.78 -11.91
C GLY A 354 -14.11 -42.96 -11.29
N ASP A 355 -14.10 -41.63 -11.44
CA ASP A 355 -13.05 -40.78 -10.86
C ASP A 355 -13.19 -40.68 -9.33
N GLN A 356 -12.06 -40.85 -8.63
CA GLN A 356 -11.99 -40.86 -7.16
C GLN A 356 -12.43 -39.53 -6.53
N LEU A 357 -12.19 -38.39 -7.19
CA LEU A 357 -12.64 -37.08 -6.70
C LEU A 357 -14.17 -37.01 -6.73
N GLY A 358 -14.79 -37.49 -7.81
CA GLY A 358 -16.25 -37.59 -7.92
C GLY A 358 -16.86 -38.49 -6.86
N GLN A 359 -16.30 -39.69 -6.70
CA GLN A 359 -16.75 -40.66 -5.67
C GLN A 359 -16.56 -40.11 -4.25
N GLY A 360 -15.44 -39.44 -3.98
CA GLY A 360 -15.16 -38.77 -2.71
C GLY A 360 -16.18 -37.68 -2.39
N PHE A 361 -16.54 -36.86 -3.39
CA PHE A 361 -17.56 -35.82 -3.23
C PHE A 361 -18.92 -36.40 -2.88
N LEU A 362 -19.36 -37.47 -3.57
CA LEU A 362 -20.62 -38.14 -3.24
C LEU A 362 -20.61 -38.74 -1.84
N ARG A 363 -19.46 -39.23 -1.36
CA ARG A 363 -19.30 -39.74 0.01
C ARG A 363 -19.41 -38.62 1.06
N GLU A 364 -18.83 -37.46 0.82
CA GLU A 364 -18.89 -36.30 1.73
C GLU A 364 -20.17 -35.45 1.52
N TRP A 365 -20.98 -35.75 0.51
CA TRP A 365 -22.19 -35.00 0.16
C TRP A 365 -23.14 -34.71 1.34
N PRO A 366 -23.43 -35.66 2.26
CA PRO A 366 -24.28 -35.37 3.43
C PRO A 366 -23.75 -34.23 4.31
N LYS A 367 -22.42 -34.06 4.40
CA LYS A 367 -21.79 -32.97 5.15
C LYS A 367 -21.72 -31.68 4.33
N MET A 368 -21.45 -31.78 3.03
CA MET A 368 -21.32 -30.61 2.14
C MET A 368 -22.66 -29.97 1.81
N LYS A 369 -23.73 -30.76 1.65
CA LYS A 369 -25.06 -30.28 1.28
C LYS A 369 -25.53 -29.09 2.13
N PRO A 370 -25.58 -29.15 3.48
CA PRO A 370 -26.02 -28.00 4.28
C PRO A 370 -25.08 -26.79 4.18
N LEU A 371 -23.79 -27.00 3.88
CA LEU A 371 -22.82 -25.90 3.74
C LEU A 371 -22.97 -25.17 2.41
N LEU A 372 -23.16 -25.93 1.32
CA LEU A 372 -23.45 -25.38 -0.01
C LEU A 372 -24.85 -24.75 -0.06
N ASP A 373 -25.82 -25.33 0.66
CA ASP A 373 -27.14 -24.72 0.83
C ASP A 373 -27.04 -23.38 1.56
N ALA A 374 -26.25 -23.29 2.63
CA ALA A 374 -25.97 -22.02 3.31
C ALA A 374 -25.27 -21.01 2.39
N ALA A 375 -24.33 -21.45 1.53
CA ALA A 375 -23.68 -20.59 0.55
C ALA A 375 -24.68 -20.03 -0.49
N ASN A 376 -25.63 -20.84 -0.95
CA ASN A 376 -26.67 -20.39 -1.87
C ASN A 376 -27.64 -19.39 -1.23
N HIS A 377 -27.98 -19.56 0.05
CA HIS A 377 -28.84 -18.61 0.78
C HIS A 377 -28.10 -17.36 1.29
N ALA A 378 -26.77 -17.30 1.10
CA ALA A 378 -25.96 -16.16 1.49
C ALA A 378 -26.23 -14.93 0.61
N VAL A 379 -25.88 -13.74 1.12
CA VAL A 379 -26.05 -12.46 0.39
C VAL A 379 -25.27 -12.45 -0.93
N LEU A 380 -24.02 -12.95 -0.96
CA LEU A 380 -23.24 -13.05 -2.22
C LEU A 380 -23.52 -14.33 -3.02
N GLY A 381 -24.47 -15.16 -2.57
CA GLY A 381 -25.02 -16.28 -3.33
C GLY A 381 -26.27 -15.84 -4.08
N HIS A 382 -27.42 -16.29 -3.59
CA HIS A 382 -28.75 -16.01 -4.16
C HIS A 382 -29.81 -15.71 -3.08
N GLY A 383 -29.41 -15.58 -1.81
CA GLY A 383 -30.33 -15.33 -0.72
C GLY A 383 -30.09 -13.97 -0.07
N PHE A 384 -30.54 -13.86 1.17
CA PHE A 384 -30.64 -12.59 1.90
C PHE A 384 -30.03 -12.65 3.31
N GLU A 385 -29.42 -13.78 3.69
CA GLU A 385 -28.84 -13.96 5.03
C GLU A 385 -27.31 -13.91 4.97
N PRO A 386 -26.63 -13.28 5.94
CA PRO A 386 -25.18 -13.28 5.97
C PRO A 386 -24.61 -14.67 6.31
N ILE A 387 -23.56 -15.08 5.60
CA ILE A 387 -22.87 -16.36 5.88
C ILE A 387 -22.04 -16.27 7.16
N LYS A 388 -22.11 -17.32 7.98
CA LYS A 388 -21.32 -17.43 9.22
C LYS A 388 -19.93 -17.97 8.95
N SER A 389 -18.91 -17.40 9.58
CA SER A 389 -17.51 -17.81 9.47
C SER A 389 -17.30 -19.30 9.76
N GLU A 390 -18.04 -19.87 10.71
CA GLU A 390 -17.94 -21.30 11.06
C GLU A 390 -18.38 -22.21 9.90
N ARG A 391 -19.36 -21.77 9.09
CA ARG A 391 -19.80 -22.51 7.90
C ARG A 391 -18.74 -22.50 6.80
N VAL A 392 -18.07 -21.35 6.62
CA VAL A 392 -16.95 -21.23 5.68
C VAL A 392 -15.80 -22.14 6.10
N GLN A 393 -15.43 -22.11 7.38
CA GLN A 393 -14.37 -22.96 7.94
C GLN A 393 -14.68 -24.45 7.77
N GLN A 394 -15.92 -24.87 8.09
CA GLN A 394 -16.37 -26.26 7.91
C GLN A 394 -16.24 -26.71 6.45
N LEU A 395 -16.66 -25.86 5.50
CA LEU A 395 -16.54 -26.20 4.08
C LEU A 395 -15.07 -26.25 3.66
N TYR A 396 -14.23 -25.34 4.18
CA TYR A 396 -12.82 -25.23 3.85
C TYR A 396 -12.07 -26.51 4.19
N GLU A 397 -12.29 -27.03 5.41
CA GLU A 397 -11.71 -28.30 5.86
C GLU A 397 -12.17 -29.50 5.03
N VAL A 398 -13.45 -29.54 4.65
CA VAL A 398 -13.98 -30.62 3.81
C VAL A 398 -13.36 -30.55 2.40
N VAL A 399 -13.21 -29.36 1.83
CA VAL A 399 -12.62 -29.16 0.50
C VAL A 399 -11.13 -29.53 0.50
N LEU A 400 -10.36 -29.13 1.51
CA LEU A 400 -8.95 -29.55 1.63
C LEU A 400 -8.82 -31.08 1.70
N ARG A 401 -9.67 -31.73 2.50
CA ARG A 401 -9.67 -33.20 2.61
C ARG A 401 -10.06 -33.88 1.30
N LEU A 402 -11.10 -33.37 0.63
CA LEU A 402 -11.60 -33.91 -0.63
C LEU A 402 -10.57 -33.79 -1.76
N THR A 403 -9.87 -32.66 -1.82
CA THR A 403 -8.89 -32.37 -2.88
C THR A 403 -7.51 -32.97 -2.59
N GLY A 404 -7.24 -33.35 -1.35
CA GLY A 404 -5.91 -33.81 -0.91
C GLY A 404 -4.87 -32.69 -0.87
N VAL A 405 -5.28 -31.43 -1.02
CA VAL A 405 -4.37 -30.29 -0.96
C VAL A 405 -3.94 -30.07 0.49
N ALA A 406 -2.64 -30.07 0.72
CA ALA A 406 -2.08 -29.79 2.04
C ALA A 406 -1.98 -28.27 2.24
N GLU A 407 -2.45 -27.77 3.39
CA GLU A 407 -2.40 -26.34 3.71
C GLU A 407 -1.00 -25.70 3.58
N PRO A 408 0.13 -26.37 3.94
CA PRO A 408 1.46 -25.82 3.73
C PRO A 408 1.85 -25.61 2.26
N SER A 409 1.16 -26.24 1.31
CA SER A 409 1.41 -26.09 -0.13
C SER A 409 0.74 -24.86 -0.75
N LEU A 410 -0.16 -24.21 0.00
CA LEU A 410 -0.88 -23.02 -0.46
C LEU A 410 0.04 -21.79 -0.44
N PRO A 411 -0.03 -20.88 -1.43
CA PRO A 411 0.73 -19.65 -1.41
C PRO A 411 0.34 -18.78 -0.22
N LYS A 412 1.33 -18.39 0.60
CA LYS A 412 1.16 -17.53 1.77
C LYS A 412 1.74 -16.16 1.50
N PHE A 413 0.97 -15.12 1.78
CA PHE A 413 1.48 -13.76 1.72
C PHE A 413 2.45 -13.52 2.88
N PRO A 414 3.51 -12.72 2.69
CA PRO A 414 4.49 -12.45 3.72
C PRO A 414 3.84 -11.66 4.86
N VAL A 415 4.39 -11.81 6.06
CA VAL A 415 4.12 -10.88 7.17
C VAL A 415 5.26 -9.88 7.20
N LEU A 416 4.94 -8.60 7.08
CA LEU A 416 5.91 -7.51 7.16
C LEU A 416 6.11 -7.14 8.64
N SER A 417 7.28 -7.46 9.18
CA SER A 417 7.69 -7.13 10.55
C SER A 417 8.90 -6.17 10.50
N LEU A 418 8.67 -4.93 10.06
CA LEU A 418 9.70 -3.95 9.71
C LEU A 418 9.54 -2.60 10.41
#